data_AF-A0A970KIY9-F1
#
_entry.id   AF-A0A970KIY9-F1
#
_cell.length_a   1.000
_cell.length_b   1.000
_cell.length_c   1.000
_cell.angle_alpha   90.00
_cell.angle_beta   90.00
_cell.angle_gamma   90.00
#
_symmetry.space_group_name_H-M   'P 1'
#
loop_
_entity.id
_entity.type
_entity.pdbx_description
1 polymer ?
#
loop_
_entity_poly.entity_id
_entity_poly.type
_entity_poly.pdbx_seq_one_letter_code
_entity_poly.pdbx_strand_id
1 'polypeptide(L)'
;MAVALIWALELFVFQALSFHFDYPVPLAKRIGAQVVRLLLDCAFSVALVMLLPRVLTLCVFVLFIISTQGLGYYQAVFGRVLSWRTLSSQFSEGFAALHFEWSYLNWWLLLALMAGVLLKWWLLRRAGHATVAWRRRLTLGAVSLPAYFLLLAVAMWRIDRPEKLRTFASADRFGMTYGFLPLWACEFHYLDEAQLVREAVAQRELATDRLSAIEAPVTLTGDVVLIQVESLDWRVLHHRVGERLVMPFLNRLREQAMCFKIAAIHVNGSGDTDFVMLNAVPPSPTVINYKIKDYPYRETLPQKAEQAGYRTVAFHGNSGHFFERRRTFAQMGFASALFLEEMRDDLGLPTSLWGIRDDTVLQLSLKYLLDKKPEERQLHYLITLTSHQPFIFLEPELELFLPQRKDVQSRYFNSMHFLDRELEAYINALPANTVVVIFGDHRAMVEYASEVDDGDGRREYVPLLIHCVGERLADRQASRTLPVAQSGELDLIDAAKYVHWWFSRDGDGNNSVGRGEP
;
A
#
# COMPACT_ATOMS: atom_id res chain seq x y z
N MET A 1 -1.72 -31.56 29.89
CA MET A 1 -2.80 -30.58 30.09
C MET A 1 -2.28 -29.18 30.36
N ALA A 2 -1.56 -28.93 31.48
CA ALA A 2 -1.01 -27.60 31.76
C ALA A 2 -0.23 -26.97 30.59
N VAL A 3 0.67 -27.74 29.96
CA VAL A 3 1.43 -27.32 28.76
C VAL A 3 0.51 -26.88 27.61
N ALA A 4 -0.57 -27.64 27.35
CA ALA A 4 -1.52 -27.33 26.28
C ALA A 4 -2.38 -26.11 26.61
N LEU A 5 -2.75 -25.91 27.87
CA LEU A 5 -3.52 -24.74 28.32
C LEU A 5 -2.70 -23.46 28.23
N ILE A 6 -1.43 -23.50 28.66
CA ILE A 6 -0.51 -22.36 28.53
C ILE A 6 -0.38 -21.97 27.06
N TRP A 7 -0.17 -22.95 26.18
CA TRP A 7 -0.02 -22.66 24.76
C TRP A 7 -1.32 -22.16 24.10
N ALA A 8 -2.48 -22.71 24.47
CA ALA A 8 -3.76 -22.21 23.99
C ALA A 8 -4.00 -20.75 24.39
N LEU A 9 -3.61 -20.36 25.61
CA LEU A 9 -3.69 -18.96 26.05
C LEU A 9 -2.72 -18.06 25.27
N GLU A 10 -1.49 -18.51 25.02
CA GLU A 10 -0.53 -17.77 24.19
C GLU A 10 -1.06 -17.55 22.77
N LEU A 11 -1.62 -18.60 22.14
CA LEU A 11 -2.28 -18.52 20.84
C LEU A 11 -3.45 -17.54 20.87
N PHE A 12 -4.33 -17.65 21.85
CA PHE A 12 -5.51 -16.82 21.97
C PHE A 12 -5.16 -15.34 22.15
N VAL A 13 -4.19 -15.03 23.02
CA VAL A 13 -3.73 -13.65 23.27
C VAL A 13 -3.06 -13.07 22.04
N PHE A 14 -2.13 -13.80 21.42
CA PHE A 14 -1.47 -13.34 20.20
C PHE A 14 -2.48 -13.03 19.09
N GLN A 15 -3.41 -13.95 18.84
CA GLN A 15 -4.48 -13.74 17.86
C GLN A 15 -5.42 -12.58 18.25
N ALA A 16 -5.63 -12.31 19.54
CA ALA A 16 -6.42 -11.16 20.00
C ALA A 16 -5.71 -9.82 19.77
N LEU A 17 -4.37 -9.80 19.83
CA LEU A 17 -3.56 -8.63 19.49
C LEU A 17 -3.46 -8.43 17.98
N SER A 18 -3.60 -9.51 17.20
CA SER A 18 -3.50 -9.42 15.75
C SER A 18 -4.79 -9.00 15.06
N PHE A 19 -5.91 -9.65 15.36
CA PHE A 19 -7.18 -9.41 14.67
C PHE A 19 -7.99 -8.31 15.35
N HIS A 20 -8.61 -7.44 14.56
CA HIS A 20 -9.48 -6.36 15.04
C HIS A 20 -10.86 -6.45 14.36
N PHE A 21 -11.90 -5.89 15.00
CA PHE A 21 -13.19 -5.71 14.33
C PHE A 21 -13.21 -4.32 13.70
N ASP A 22 -13.22 -4.25 12.37
CA ASP A 22 -13.18 -2.98 11.63
C ASP A 22 -14.54 -2.27 11.56
N TYR A 23 -15.54 -2.77 12.28
CA TYR A 23 -16.88 -2.22 12.35
C TYR A 23 -17.54 -2.50 13.71
N PRO A 24 -18.54 -1.70 14.13
CA PRO A 24 -19.20 -1.91 15.41
C PRO A 24 -19.94 -3.25 15.45
N VAL A 25 -19.37 -4.20 16.18
CA VAL A 25 -20.00 -5.50 16.45
C VAL A 25 -20.67 -5.48 17.83
N PRO A 26 -21.91 -6.00 17.98
CA PRO A 26 -22.55 -6.15 19.29
C PRO A 26 -21.66 -6.95 20.27
N LEU A 27 -21.59 -6.51 21.53
CA LEU A 27 -20.73 -7.12 22.55
C LEU A 27 -20.92 -8.65 22.65
N ALA A 28 -22.16 -9.12 22.62
CA ALA A 28 -22.47 -10.55 22.67
C ALA A 28 -21.85 -11.35 21.50
N LYS A 29 -21.81 -10.78 20.29
CA LYS A 29 -21.17 -11.42 19.13
C LYS A 29 -19.65 -11.44 19.28
N ARG A 30 -19.04 -10.38 19.83
CA ARG A 30 -17.59 -10.34 20.09
C ARG A 30 -17.19 -11.41 21.11
N ILE A 31 -17.92 -11.49 22.21
CA ILE A 31 -17.70 -12.52 23.25
C ILE A 31 -17.88 -13.90 22.64
N GLY A 32 -18.93 -14.13 21.85
CA GLY A 32 -19.17 -15.40 21.17
C GLY A 32 -18.02 -15.83 20.26
N ALA A 33 -17.51 -14.92 19.41
CA ALA A 33 -16.37 -15.19 18.53
C ALA A 33 -15.10 -15.53 19.32
N GLN A 34 -14.82 -14.78 20.38
CA GLN A 34 -13.66 -15.02 21.26
C GLN A 34 -13.76 -16.36 21.99
N VAL A 35 -14.95 -16.73 22.48
CA VAL A 35 -15.18 -18.03 23.12
C VAL A 35 -14.93 -19.17 22.13
N VAL A 36 -15.45 -19.06 20.91
CA VAL A 36 -15.21 -20.06 19.86
C VAL A 36 -13.73 -20.20 19.56
N ARG A 37 -13.02 -19.09 19.37
CA ARG A 37 -11.57 -19.10 19.12
C ARG A 37 -10.80 -19.75 20.25
N LEU A 38 -11.10 -19.40 21.50
CA LEU A 38 -10.46 -20.01 22.67
C LEU A 38 -10.68 -21.52 22.73
N LEU A 39 -11.90 -21.99 22.44
CA LEU A 39 -12.21 -23.43 22.39
C LEU A 39 -11.44 -24.13 21.26
N LEU A 40 -11.30 -23.50 20.09
CA LEU A 40 -10.48 -23.99 18.98
C LEU A 40 -9.01 -24.06 19.38
N ASP A 41 -8.44 -23.00 19.98
CA ASP A 41 -7.05 -22.95 20.45
C ASP A 41 -6.78 -24.03 21.50
N CYS A 42 -7.72 -24.25 22.43
CA CYS A 42 -7.63 -25.33 23.40
C CYS A 42 -7.65 -26.72 22.74
N ALA A 43 -8.59 -26.98 21.83
CA ALA A 43 -8.69 -28.27 21.15
C ALA A 43 -7.45 -28.55 20.30
N PHE A 44 -6.96 -27.56 19.54
CA PHE A 44 -5.74 -27.61 18.74
C PHE A 44 -4.50 -27.88 19.61
N SER A 45 -4.32 -27.10 20.68
CA SER A 45 -3.17 -27.23 21.57
C SER A 45 -3.15 -28.58 22.29
N VAL A 46 -4.30 -29.06 22.74
CA VAL A 46 -4.41 -30.39 23.37
C VAL A 46 -4.10 -31.48 22.35
N ALA A 47 -4.67 -31.41 21.13
CA ALA A 47 -4.39 -32.38 20.09
C ALA A 47 -2.89 -32.48 19.80
N LEU A 48 -2.22 -31.36 19.50
CA LEU A 48 -0.81 -31.35 19.14
C LEU A 48 0.12 -31.77 20.30
N VAL A 49 -0.10 -31.29 21.52
CA VAL A 49 0.73 -31.68 22.68
C VAL A 49 0.57 -33.16 23.03
N MET A 50 -0.59 -33.76 22.75
CA MET A 50 -0.85 -35.18 23.03
C MET A 50 -0.38 -36.10 21.90
N LEU A 51 -0.46 -35.67 20.64
CA LEU A 51 -0.11 -36.47 19.47
C LEU A 51 1.37 -36.38 19.10
N LEU A 52 2.01 -35.22 19.30
CA LEU A 52 3.40 -35.03 18.91
C LEU A 52 4.39 -35.58 19.95
N PRO A 53 5.50 -36.18 19.50
CA PRO A 53 6.68 -36.41 20.33
C PRO A 53 7.18 -35.11 20.95
N ARG A 54 7.73 -35.17 22.17
CA ARG A 54 8.18 -33.99 22.93
C ARG A 54 9.11 -33.07 22.15
N VAL A 55 10.03 -33.64 21.37
CA VAL A 55 10.98 -32.87 20.56
C VAL A 55 10.23 -32.08 19.49
N LEU A 56 9.31 -32.72 18.77
CA LEU A 56 8.48 -32.02 17.77
C LEU A 56 7.56 -30.98 18.41
N THR A 57 6.99 -31.27 19.59
CA THR A 57 6.22 -30.26 20.34
C THR A 57 7.05 -29.02 20.67
N LEU A 58 8.32 -29.20 21.08
CA LEU A 58 9.22 -28.08 21.34
C LEU A 58 9.57 -27.31 20.05
N CYS A 59 9.84 -28.01 18.95
CA CYS A 59 10.04 -27.38 17.65
C CYS A 59 8.84 -26.53 17.23
N VAL A 60 7.61 -27.02 17.46
CA VAL A 60 6.38 -26.28 17.18
C VAL A 60 6.27 -25.02 18.05
N PHE A 61 6.65 -25.07 19.33
CA PHE A 61 6.66 -23.86 20.16
C PHE A 61 7.68 -22.82 19.69
N VAL A 62 8.86 -23.26 19.25
CA VAL A 62 9.88 -22.36 18.70
C VAL A 62 9.40 -21.76 17.38
N LEU A 63 8.82 -22.57 16.49
CA LEU A 63 8.22 -22.11 15.25
C LEU A 63 7.08 -21.11 15.51
N PHE A 64 6.27 -21.35 16.55
CA PHE A 64 5.24 -20.41 16.98
C PHE A 64 5.85 -19.07 17.37
N ILE A 65 6.93 -19.02 18.16
CA ILE A 65 7.62 -17.77 18.49
C ILE A 65 8.04 -17.04 17.21
N ILE A 66 8.75 -17.72 16.31
CA ILE A 66 9.22 -17.13 15.04
C ILE A 66 8.04 -16.58 14.24
N SER A 67 6.95 -17.36 14.13
CA SER A 67 5.74 -16.97 13.42
C SER A 67 5.07 -15.76 14.07
N THR A 68 4.96 -15.71 15.40
CA THR A 68 4.37 -14.55 16.09
C THR A 68 5.17 -13.28 15.87
N GLN A 69 6.50 -13.37 15.83
CA GLN A 69 7.36 -12.21 15.55
C GLN A 69 7.22 -11.79 14.08
N GLY A 70 7.22 -12.72 13.12
CA GLY A 70 7.04 -12.41 11.70
C GLY A 70 5.66 -11.81 11.39
N LEU A 71 4.59 -12.39 11.94
CA LEU A 71 3.23 -11.89 11.79
C LEU A 71 3.02 -10.55 12.50
N GLY A 72 3.57 -10.39 13.71
CA GLY A 72 3.52 -9.14 14.45
C GLY A 72 4.31 -8.02 13.76
N TYR A 73 5.49 -8.34 13.21
CA TYR A 73 6.28 -7.42 12.38
C TYR A 73 5.47 -6.97 11.17
N TYR A 74 4.90 -7.91 10.41
CA TYR A 74 4.08 -7.60 9.24
C TYR A 74 2.93 -6.67 9.60
N GLN A 75 2.20 -6.97 10.68
CA GLN A 75 1.10 -6.13 11.13
C GLN A 75 1.56 -4.74 11.58
N ALA A 76 2.70 -4.63 12.28
CA ALA A 76 3.23 -3.34 12.71
C ALA A 76 3.66 -2.46 11.53
N VAL A 77 4.18 -3.07 10.46
CA VAL A 77 4.62 -2.36 9.26
C VAL A 77 3.46 -2.00 8.34
N PHE A 78 2.52 -2.94 8.11
CA PHE A 78 1.47 -2.77 7.09
C PHE A 78 0.09 -2.44 7.67
N GLY A 79 -0.05 -2.38 9.00
CA GLY A 79 -1.31 -2.05 9.69
C GLY A 79 -2.42 -3.10 9.53
N ARG A 80 -2.09 -4.31 9.05
CA ARG A 80 -3.08 -5.34 8.70
C ARG A 80 -2.56 -6.76 8.92
N VAL A 81 -3.48 -7.71 9.02
CA VAL A 81 -3.12 -9.12 9.21
C VAL A 81 -2.56 -9.73 7.93
N LEU A 82 -1.58 -10.62 8.10
CA LEU A 82 -0.96 -11.32 6.97
C LEU A 82 -1.95 -12.34 6.40
N SER A 83 -2.49 -12.09 5.22
CA SER A 83 -3.33 -13.05 4.49
C SER A 83 -2.52 -14.14 3.81
N TRP A 84 -3.18 -15.23 3.41
CA TRP A 84 -2.60 -16.26 2.56
C TRP A 84 -2.18 -15.71 1.20
N ARG A 85 -2.99 -14.86 0.55
CA ARG A 85 -2.62 -14.31 -0.76
C ARG A 85 -1.36 -13.47 -0.66
N THR A 86 -1.28 -12.62 0.35
CA THR A 86 -0.07 -11.84 0.66
C THR A 86 1.11 -12.77 0.92
N LEU A 87 0.95 -13.80 1.76
CA LEU A 87 2.01 -14.77 2.02
C LEU A 87 2.46 -15.46 0.72
N SER A 88 1.54 -15.86 -0.15
CA SER A 88 1.86 -16.59 -1.37
C SER A 88 2.42 -15.73 -2.50
N SER A 89 1.99 -14.46 -2.61
CA SER A 89 2.43 -13.55 -3.68
C SER A 89 3.63 -12.70 -3.26
N GLN A 90 3.74 -12.35 -1.98
CA GLN A 90 4.75 -11.43 -1.44
C GLN A 90 5.80 -12.14 -0.58
N PHE A 91 5.87 -13.48 -0.56
CA PHE A 91 6.92 -14.18 0.21
C PHE A 91 8.32 -13.71 -0.19
N SER A 92 8.55 -13.51 -1.50
CA SER A 92 9.80 -12.98 -2.04
C SER A 92 9.94 -11.48 -1.80
N GLU A 93 8.88 -10.69 -2.01
CA GLU A 93 8.85 -9.23 -1.78
C GLU A 93 9.20 -8.88 -0.32
N GLY A 94 8.58 -9.57 0.63
CA GLY A 94 8.79 -9.39 2.07
C GLY A 94 10.15 -9.88 2.56
N PHE A 95 10.87 -10.69 1.77
CA PHE A 95 12.24 -11.13 2.07
C PHE A 95 13.29 -10.24 1.39
N ALA A 96 13.00 -9.74 0.19
CA ALA A 96 13.85 -8.81 -0.56
C ALA A 96 13.89 -7.41 0.07
N ALA A 97 12.79 -6.98 0.71
CA ALA A 97 12.70 -5.72 1.45
C ALA A 97 13.22 -5.80 2.91
N LEU A 98 13.81 -6.93 3.34
CA LEU A 98 14.30 -7.09 4.72
C LEU A 98 15.61 -6.34 4.96
N HIS A 99 15.50 -5.03 5.13
CA HIS A 99 16.25 -4.41 6.22
C HIS A 99 15.46 -4.66 7.50
N PHE A 100 15.80 -5.75 8.19
CA PHE A 100 15.10 -6.18 9.40
C PHE A 100 15.30 -5.12 10.50
N GLU A 101 14.35 -4.20 10.61
CA GLU A 101 14.35 -3.19 11.65
C GLU A 101 13.91 -3.84 12.98
N TRP A 102 14.89 -4.05 13.85
CA TRP A 102 14.71 -4.63 15.18
C TRP A 102 13.74 -3.85 16.08
N SER A 103 13.40 -2.62 15.70
CA SER A 103 12.41 -1.75 16.37
C SER A 103 10.98 -2.30 16.28
N TYR A 104 10.63 -2.99 15.20
CA TYR A 104 9.30 -3.57 14.99
C TYR A 104 9.11 -4.94 15.68
N LEU A 105 10.18 -5.54 16.19
CA LEU A 105 10.05 -6.74 17.02
C LEU A 105 9.42 -6.38 18.36
N ASN A 106 8.42 -7.17 18.75
CA ASN A 106 7.82 -7.03 20.06
C ASN A 106 8.69 -7.75 21.09
N TRP A 107 9.71 -7.05 21.60
CA TRP A 107 10.68 -7.58 22.56
C TRP A 107 10.03 -8.13 23.83
N TRP A 108 8.99 -7.47 24.33
CA TRP A 108 8.25 -7.93 25.51
C TRP A 108 7.51 -9.24 25.24
N LEU A 109 6.82 -9.33 24.10
CA LEU A 109 6.17 -10.56 23.67
C LEU A 109 7.19 -11.69 23.45
N LEU A 110 8.33 -11.39 22.82
CA LEU A 110 9.41 -12.36 22.61
C LEU A 110 9.93 -12.92 23.94
N LEU A 111 10.26 -12.04 24.90
CA LEU A 111 10.72 -12.44 26.23
C LEU A 111 9.67 -13.27 26.98
N ALA A 112 8.40 -12.85 26.93
CA ALA A 112 7.28 -13.58 27.55
C ALA A 112 7.10 -14.97 26.93
N LEU A 113 7.14 -15.10 25.61
CA LEU A 113 7.01 -16.38 24.93
C LEU A 113 8.23 -17.28 25.16
N MET A 114 9.44 -16.73 25.23
CA MET A 114 10.66 -17.48 25.59
C MET A 114 10.55 -18.05 27.00
N ALA A 115 10.15 -17.24 27.99
CA ALA A 115 9.88 -17.70 29.35
C ALA A 115 8.77 -18.77 29.37
N GLY A 116 7.72 -18.57 28.58
CA GLY A 116 6.65 -19.54 28.37
C GLY A 116 7.15 -20.86 27.82
N VAL A 117 8.08 -20.87 26.85
CA VAL A 117 8.70 -22.09 26.30
C VAL A 117 9.55 -22.79 27.34
N LEU A 118 10.34 -22.08 28.14
CA LEU A 118 11.12 -22.66 29.24
C LEU A 118 10.21 -23.32 30.28
N LEU A 119 9.11 -22.66 30.66
CA LEU A 119 8.10 -23.23 31.56
C LEU A 119 7.45 -24.49 30.97
N LYS A 120 7.00 -24.41 29.72
CA LYS A 120 6.40 -25.56 29.00
C LYS A 120 7.40 -26.73 28.90
N TRP A 121 8.66 -26.46 28.60
CA TRP A 121 9.73 -27.45 28.55
C TRP A 121 9.98 -28.11 29.91
N TRP A 122 10.07 -27.31 30.98
CA TRP A 122 10.22 -27.79 32.34
C TRP A 122 9.03 -28.69 32.76
N LEU A 123 7.80 -28.28 32.44
CA LEU A 123 6.59 -29.06 32.67
C LEU A 123 6.62 -30.38 31.87
N LEU A 124 7.07 -30.37 30.62
CA LEU A 124 7.20 -31.56 29.78
C LEU A 124 8.26 -32.54 30.31
N ARG A 125 9.35 -32.05 30.91
CA ARG A 125 10.37 -32.91 31.55
C ARG A 125 9.89 -33.48 32.88
N ARG A 126 9.17 -32.68 33.68
CA ARG A 126 8.58 -33.14 34.96
C ARG A 126 7.43 -34.12 34.78
N ALA A 127 6.69 -34.02 33.68
CA ALA A 127 5.76 -35.06 33.28
C ALA A 127 6.55 -36.33 32.93
N GLY A 128 6.82 -37.21 33.90
CA GLY A 128 7.57 -38.45 33.66
C GLY A 128 6.94 -39.32 32.55
N HIS A 129 7.71 -40.27 32.00
CA HIS A 129 7.21 -41.25 31.00
C HIS A 129 5.94 -41.99 31.46
N ALA A 130 5.67 -42.01 32.78
CA ALA A 130 4.54 -42.66 33.44
C ALA A 130 3.30 -41.78 33.71
N THR A 131 3.29 -40.49 33.37
CA THR A 131 2.20 -39.59 33.81
C THR A 131 0.88 -39.75 33.06
N VAL A 132 0.91 -40.24 31.82
CA VAL A 132 -0.28 -40.63 31.05
C VAL A 132 0.13 -41.79 30.15
N ALA A 133 -0.50 -42.96 30.30
CA ALA A 133 -0.26 -44.10 29.43
C ALA A 133 -0.37 -43.68 27.95
N TRP A 134 0.52 -44.14 27.09
CA TRP A 134 0.55 -43.76 25.66
C TRP A 134 -0.83 -43.91 25.00
N ARG A 135 -1.59 -44.95 25.38
CA ARG A 135 -2.98 -45.16 24.97
C ARG A 135 -3.88 -43.98 25.32
N ARG A 136 -3.84 -43.48 26.56
CA ARG A 136 -4.64 -42.31 26.99
C ARG A 136 -4.20 -41.02 26.30
N ARG A 137 -2.90 -40.84 26.01
CA ARG A 137 -2.42 -39.71 25.22
C ARG A 137 -3.01 -39.74 23.80
N LEU A 138 -2.94 -40.90 23.15
CA LEU A 138 -3.55 -41.08 21.85
C LEU A 138 -5.07 -40.93 21.90
N THR A 139 -5.75 -41.44 22.92
CA THR A 139 -7.20 -41.24 23.06
C THR A 139 -7.55 -39.75 23.17
N LEU A 140 -6.84 -39.00 24.02
CA LEU A 140 -7.07 -37.55 24.15
C LEU A 140 -6.77 -36.82 22.84
N GLY A 141 -5.65 -37.13 22.19
CA GLY A 141 -5.32 -36.55 20.88
C GLY A 141 -6.35 -36.90 19.78
N ALA A 142 -6.75 -38.17 19.71
CA ALA A 142 -7.71 -38.69 18.74
C ALA A 142 -9.15 -38.20 18.98
N VAL A 143 -9.47 -37.70 20.17
CA VAL A 143 -10.75 -37.03 20.45
C VAL A 143 -10.65 -35.53 20.19
N SER A 144 -9.56 -34.88 20.63
CA SER A 144 -9.39 -33.43 20.51
C SER A 144 -9.23 -32.96 19.06
N LEU A 145 -8.58 -33.74 18.19
CA LEU A 145 -8.39 -33.34 16.79
C LEU A 145 -9.72 -33.36 15.99
N PRO A 146 -10.53 -34.44 16.01
CA PRO A 146 -11.87 -34.39 15.42
C PRO A 146 -12.79 -33.37 16.09
N ALA A 147 -12.69 -33.17 17.41
CA ALA A 147 -13.46 -32.14 18.10
C ALA A 147 -13.10 -30.73 17.61
N TYR A 148 -11.82 -30.45 17.33
CA TYR A 148 -11.39 -29.21 16.70
C TYR A 148 -12.06 -29.02 15.34
N PHE A 149 -12.00 -30.01 14.44
CA PHE A 149 -12.61 -29.91 13.10
C PHE A 149 -14.14 -29.83 13.15
N LEU A 150 -14.79 -30.56 14.05
CA LEU A 150 -16.23 -30.49 14.25
C LEU A 150 -16.65 -29.12 14.77
N LEU A 151 -15.96 -28.60 15.79
CA LEU A 151 -16.20 -27.26 16.32
C LEU A 151 -16.00 -26.21 15.23
N LEU A 152 -14.91 -26.32 14.46
CA LEU A 152 -14.61 -25.42 13.36
C LEU A 152 -15.73 -25.45 12.30
N ALA A 153 -16.15 -26.64 11.87
CA ALA A 153 -17.22 -26.80 10.89
C ALA A 153 -18.56 -26.25 11.38
N VAL A 154 -18.95 -26.53 12.63
CA VAL A 154 -20.19 -26.00 13.23
C VAL A 154 -20.13 -24.48 13.36
N ALA A 155 -18.99 -23.94 13.81
CA ALA A 155 -18.80 -22.51 13.96
C ALA A 155 -18.83 -21.80 12.61
N MET A 156 -18.14 -22.33 11.59
CA MET A 156 -18.20 -21.85 10.21
C MET A 156 -19.61 -21.87 9.64
N TRP A 157 -20.38 -22.94 9.90
CA TRP A 157 -21.75 -23.04 9.41
C TRP A 157 -22.71 -22.03 10.07
N ARG A 158 -22.51 -21.73 11.36
CA ARG A 158 -23.44 -20.93 12.18
C ARG A 158 -23.07 -19.45 12.29
N ILE A 159 -21.78 -19.11 12.33
CA ILE A 159 -21.29 -17.77 12.65
C ILE A 159 -20.91 -17.04 11.37
N ASP A 160 -19.85 -17.53 10.71
CA ASP A 160 -19.34 -16.91 9.50
C ASP A 160 -18.83 -17.96 8.53
N ARG A 161 -19.49 -18.06 7.37
CA ARG A 161 -19.23 -19.11 6.39
C ARG A 161 -18.00 -18.76 5.55
N PRO A 162 -17.13 -19.72 5.19
CA PRO A 162 -15.94 -19.47 4.40
C PRO A 162 -16.20 -18.82 3.05
N GLU A 163 -17.35 -19.05 2.41
CA GLU A 163 -17.70 -18.43 1.12
C GLU A 163 -17.97 -16.92 1.21
N LYS A 164 -18.02 -16.38 2.43
CA LYS A 164 -18.06 -14.93 2.69
C LYS A 164 -16.67 -14.31 2.75
N LEU A 165 -15.59 -15.11 2.74
CA LEU A 165 -14.24 -14.60 2.55
C LEU A 165 -14.13 -14.11 1.11
N ARG A 166 -14.14 -12.80 0.97
CA ARG A 166 -14.09 -12.13 -0.33
C ARG A 166 -12.95 -11.13 -0.39
N THR A 167 -12.47 -10.65 0.75
CA THR A 167 -11.65 -9.44 0.87
C THR A 167 -10.69 -9.50 2.06
N PHE A 168 -9.70 -8.61 2.09
CA PHE A 168 -8.86 -8.38 3.27
C PHE A 168 -9.68 -7.95 4.51
N ALA A 169 -10.71 -7.12 4.34
CA ALA A 169 -11.58 -6.71 5.47
C ALA A 169 -12.43 -7.86 6.06
N SER A 170 -12.67 -8.92 5.28
CA SER A 170 -13.32 -10.13 5.81
C SER A 170 -12.34 -11.05 6.56
N ALA A 171 -11.04 -10.92 6.30
CA ALA A 171 -10.00 -11.73 6.91
C ALA A 171 -9.86 -11.44 8.41
N ASP A 172 -9.91 -10.16 8.81
CA ASP A 172 -9.83 -9.77 10.21
C ASP A 172 -10.98 -10.33 11.05
N ARG A 173 -12.23 -10.18 10.58
CA ARG A 173 -13.41 -10.77 11.25
C ARG A 173 -13.31 -12.30 11.35
N PHE A 174 -12.92 -12.93 10.25
CA PHE A 174 -12.85 -14.39 10.17
C PHE A 174 -11.73 -14.94 11.07
N GLY A 175 -10.55 -14.34 11.00
CA GLY A 175 -9.40 -14.64 11.86
C GLY A 175 -9.68 -14.36 13.34
N MET A 176 -10.48 -13.33 13.67
CA MET A 176 -10.90 -13.07 15.05
C MET A 176 -11.76 -14.19 15.64
N THR A 177 -12.47 -14.94 14.79
CA THR A 177 -13.35 -16.05 15.20
C THR A 177 -12.63 -17.40 15.16
N TYR A 178 -11.75 -17.62 14.17
CA TYR A 178 -11.19 -18.95 13.89
C TYR A 178 -9.65 -19.03 13.95
N GLY A 179 -8.95 -17.89 13.93
CA GLY A 179 -7.50 -17.82 13.94
C GLY A 179 -6.83 -17.87 12.55
N PHE A 180 -5.50 -17.72 12.53
CA PHE A 180 -4.69 -17.64 11.30
C PHE A 180 -4.77 -18.91 10.44
N LEU A 181 -4.68 -20.10 11.02
CA LEU A 181 -4.64 -21.34 10.23
C LEU A 181 -5.96 -21.59 9.46
N PRO A 182 -7.15 -21.51 10.08
CA PRO A 182 -8.40 -21.60 9.32
C PRO A 182 -8.58 -20.46 8.33
N LEU A 183 -8.17 -19.23 8.68
CA LEU A 183 -8.22 -18.10 7.76
C LEU A 183 -7.43 -18.41 6.48
N TRP A 184 -6.16 -18.79 6.59
CA TRP A 184 -5.32 -19.07 5.43
C TRP A 184 -5.82 -20.26 4.61
N ALA A 185 -6.26 -21.34 5.27
CA ALA A 185 -6.81 -22.50 4.58
C ALA A 185 -8.07 -22.13 3.78
N CYS A 186 -8.93 -21.29 4.35
CA CYS A 186 -10.14 -20.86 3.67
C CYS A 186 -9.85 -19.82 2.58
N GLU A 187 -8.92 -18.89 2.77
CA GLU A 187 -8.48 -17.97 1.72
C GLU A 187 -7.87 -18.71 0.52
N PHE A 188 -7.09 -19.78 0.76
CA PHE A 188 -6.56 -20.63 -0.30
C PHE A 188 -7.66 -21.33 -1.10
N HIS A 189 -8.71 -21.81 -0.44
CA HIS A 189 -9.73 -22.64 -1.08
C HIS A 189 -10.92 -21.86 -1.67
N TYR A 190 -11.37 -20.80 -0.99
CA TYR A 190 -12.64 -20.14 -1.28
C TYR A 190 -12.52 -18.79 -2.00
N LEU A 191 -11.31 -18.24 -2.15
CA LEU A 191 -11.14 -16.93 -2.76
C LEU A 191 -11.17 -17.04 -4.29
N ASP A 192 -12.35 -16.82 -4.87
CA ASP A 192 -12.64 -16.88 -6.31
C ASP A 192 -12.04 -15.68 -7.07
N GLU A 193 -11.02 -15.94 -7.90
CA GLU A 193 -10.39 -14.94 -8.75
C GLU A 193 -11.36 -14.35 -9.80
N ALA A 194 -12.26 -15.15 -10.35
CA ALA A 194 -13.25 -14.65 -11.31
C ALA A 194 -14.21 -13.66 -10.65
N GLN A 195 -14.54 -13.87 -9.38
CA GLN A 195 -15.32 -12.91 -8.60
C GLN A 195 -14.55 -11.60 -8.38
N LEU A 196 -13.27 -11.68 -7.97
CA LEU A 196 -12.43 -10.48 -7.80
C LEU A 196 -12.35 -9.65 -9.09
N VAL A 197 -12.18 -10.31 -10.24
CA VAL A 197 -12.19 -9.64 -11.55
C VAL A 197 -13.53 -8.93 -11.77
N ARG A 198 -14.67 -9.63 -11.56
CA ARG A 198 -16.00 -9.03 -11.74
C ARG A 198 -16.20 -7.81 -10.85
N GLU A 199 -15.85 -7.91 -9.57
CA GLU A 199 -15.99 -6.82 -8.59
C GLU A 199 -15.10 -5.63 -8.94
N ALA A 200 -13.85 -5.86 -9.33
CA ALA A 200 -12.92 -4.82 -9.73
C ALA A 200 -13.31 -4.15 -11.07
N VAL A 201 -13.86 -4.90 -12.02
CA VAL A 201 -14.36 -4.35 -13.28
C VAL A 201 -15.62 -3.52 -13.07
N ALA A 202 -16.51 -3.93 -12.16
CA ALA A 202 -17.72 -3.19 -11.82
C ALA A 202 -17.42 -1.80 -11.23
N GLN A 203 -16.24 -1.60 -10.60
CA GLN A 203 -15.83 -0.29 -10.09
C GLN A 203 -15.76 0.80 -11.18
N ARG A 204 -15.62 0.42 -12.46
CA ARG A 204 -15.61 1.37 -13.58
C ARG A 204 -16.85 2.25 -13.64
N GLU A 205 -18.00 1.75 -13.18
CA GLU A 205 -19.26 2.48 -13.18
C GLU A 205 -19.30 3.58 -12.12
N LEU A 206 -18.38 3.56 -11.15
CA LEU A 206 -18.27 4.55 -10.06
C LEU A 206 -17.27 5.67 -10.37
N ALA A 207 -16.69 5.70 -11.58
CA ALA A 207 -15.76 6.74 -11.95
C ALA A 207 -16.47 8.10 -12.09
N THR A 208 -15.90 9.15 -11.49
CA THR A 208 -16.38 10.53 -11.62
C THR A 208 -15.46 11.33 -12.54
N ASP A 209 -16.01 12.35 -13.19
CA ASP A 209 -15.26 13.24 -14.10
C ASP A 209 -15.66 14.70 -13.87
N ARG A 210 -15.55 15.14 -12.61
CA ARG A 210 -15.99 16.48 -12.23
C ARG A 210 -15.04 17.56 -12.70
N LEU A 211 -13.74 17.25 -12.78
CA LEU A 211 -12.73 18.24 -13.13
C LEU A 211 -12.78 18.62 -14.61
N SER A 212 -13.02 17.67 -15.53
CA SER A 212 -13.14 17.96 -16.97
C SER A 212 -14.38 18.77 -17.33
N ALA A 213 -15.38 18.83 -16.45
CA ALA A 213 -16.54 19.70 -16.62
C ALA A 213 -16.26 21.18 -16.25
N ILE A 214 -15.14 21.44 -15.57
CA ILE A 214 -14.81 22.76 -15.01
C ILE A 214 -13.59 23.36 -15.71
N GLU A 215 -12.55 22.55 -15.94
CA GLU A 215 -11.29 22.96 -16.54
C GLU A 215 -11.22 22.55 -18.01
N ALA A 216 -10.60 23.40 -18.83
CA ALA A 216 -10.27 23.06 -20.22
C ALA A 216 -9.00 22.19 -20.28
N PRO A 217 -8.86 21.28 -21.26
CA PRO A 217 -7.73 20.35 -21.28
C PRO A 217 -6.42 21.12 -21.52
N VAL A 218 -5.33 20.64 -20.90
CA VAL A 218 -4.01 21.24 -21.11
C VAL A 218 -3.51 20.88 -22.50
N THR A 219 -3.10 21.88 -23.27
CA THR A 219 -2.54 21.66 -24.61
C THR A 219 -1.14 21.03 -24.51
N LEU A 220 -0.95 19.88 -25.16
CA LEU A 220 0.29 19.11 -25.07
C LEU A 220 1.19 19.33 -26.28
N THR A 221 2.16 20.26 -26.17
CA THR A 221 3.15 20.53 -27.23
C THR A 221 4.53 19.95 -26.96
N GLY A 222 4.82 19.57 -25.70
CA GLY A 222 6.09 19.01 -25.27
C GLY A 222 5.94 17.65 -24.61
N ASP A 223 6.90 17.32 -23.75
CA ASP A 223 6.88 16.10 -22.93
C ASP A 223 5.86 16.20 -21.80
N VAL A 224 5.50 15.05 -21.24
CA VAL A 224 4.60 14.97 -20.10
C VAL A 224 5.27 14.17 -18.99
N VAL A 225 5.28 14.69 -17.77
CA VAL A 225 5.86 14.04 -16.61
C VAL A 225 4.82 13.99 -15.50
N LEU A 226 4.47 12.79 -15.06
CA LEU A 226 3.63 12.55 -13.89
C LEU A 226 4.53 12.08 -12.75
N ILE A 227 4.43 12.73 -11.60
CA ILE A 227 5.20 12.42 -10.39
C ILE A 227 4.21 12.12 -9.26
N GLN A 228 4.07 10.84 -8.95
CA GLN A 228 3.40 10.38 -7.75
C GLN A 228 4.38 10.50 -6.57
N VAL A 229 4.06 11.40 -5.64
CA VAL A 229 4.90 11.69 -4.48
C VAL A 229 4.41 10.91 -3.26
N GLU A 230 5.21 9.95 -2.84
CA GLU A 230 5.00 9.11 -1.65
C GLU A 230 4.77 9.95 -0.39
N SER A 231 3.63 9.71 0.26
CA SER A 231 3.21 10.35 1.51
C SER A 231 3.04 11.88 1.44
N LEU A 232 2.84 12.48 0.26
CA LEU A 232 2.67 13.94 0.11
C LEU A 232 1.29 14.42 0.61
N ASP A 233 1.23 14.73 1.90
CA ASP A 233 0.05 15.29 2.58
C ASP A 233 -0.24 16.73 2.13
N TRP A 234 -1.51 17.07 1.89
CA TRP A 234 -1.93 18.46 1.61
C TRP A 234 -1.36 19.48 2.61
N ARG A 235 -1.27 19.10 3.89
CA ARG A 235 -0.84 19.98 4.98
C ARG A 235 0.64 20.33 4.89
N VAL A 236 1.52 19.42 4.42
CA VAL A 236 2.97 19.68 4.37
C VAL A 236 3.31 20.79 3.38
N LEU A 237 2.50 20.96 2.33
CA LEU A 237 2.65 22.02 1.33
C LEU A 237 2.67 23.43 1.93
N HIS A 238 2.00 23.62 3.07
CA HIS A 238 1.90 24.91 3.77
C HIS A 238 2.60 24.90 5.13
N HIS A 239 3.10 23.76 5.58
CA HIS A 239 3.59 23.61 6.94
C HIS A 239 4.90 24.34 7.17
N ARG A 240 5.00 24.95 8.36
CA ARG A 240 6.19 25.65 8.84
C ARG A 240 6.62 25.10 10.18
N VAL A 241 7.94 25.04 10.38
CA VAL A 241 8.54 24.84 11.70
C VAL A 241 9.34 26.11 12.04
N GLY A 242 8.82 26.89 12.99
CA GLY A 242 9.20 28.28 13.14
C GLY A 242 8.87 29.07 11.87
N GLU A 243 9.83 29.82 11.34
CA GLU A 243 9.65 30.62 10.11
C GLU A 243 9.94 29.83 8.81
N ARG A 244 10.46 28.60 8.91
CA ARG A 244 10.91 27.83 7.73
C ARG A 244 9.78 26.95 7.20
N LEU A 245 9.49 27.06 5.90
CA LEU A 245 8.62 26.12 5.19
C LEU A 245 9.32 24.76 5.06
N VAL A 246 8.55 23.68 5.23
CA VAL A 246 9.05 22.32 4.94
C VAL A 246 9.31 22.15 3.45
N MET A 247 8.35 22.56 2.61
CA MET A 247 8.41 22.44 1.14
C MET A 247 8.41 23.81 0.44
N PRO A 248 9.48 24.60 0.56
CA PRO A 248 9.53 25.95 0.01
C PRO A 248 9.33 26.03 -1.52
N PHE A 249 9.79 25.05 -2.31
CA PHE A 249 9.65 25.06 -3.76
C PHE A 249 8.21 24.76 -4.19
N LEU A 250 7.61 23.63 -3.78
CA LEU A 250 6.22 23.33 -4.13
C LEU A 250 5.25 24.40 -3.61
N ASN A 251 5.53 24.99 -2.45
CA ASN A 251 4.74 26.11 -1.93
C ASN A 251 4.79 27.36 -2.84
N ARG A 252 5.88 27.60 -3.58
CA ARG A 252 5.97 28.64 -4.62
C ARG A 252 5.36 28.16 -5.94
N LEU A 253 5.61 26.92 -6.34
CA LEU A 253 5.15 26.35 -7.61
C LEU A 253 3.63 26.40 -7.73
N ARG A 254 2.87 26.17 -6.65
CA ARG A 254 1.41 26.26 -6.63
C ARG A 254 0.84 27.64 -7.03
N GLU A 255 1.65 28.71 -6.94
CA GLU A 255 1.27 30.05 -7.39
C GLU A 255 1.46 30.25 -8.91
N GLN A 256 2.07 29.28 -9.58
CA GLN A 256 2.31 29.24 -11.01
C GLN A 256 1.59 28.08 -11.70
N ALA A 257 1.31 27.01 -10.96
CA ALA A 257 0.58 25.82 -11.39
C ALA A 257 -0.94 25.95 -11.17
N MET A 258 -1.72 25.13 -11.88
CA MET A 258 -3.05 24.78 -11.40
C MET A 258 -2.89 23.98 -10.12
N CYS A 259 -3.68 24.25 -9.09
CA CYS A 259 -3.55 23.61 -7.78
C CYS A 259 -4.92 23.16 -7.27
N PHE A 260 -4.99 21.88 -6.90
CA PHE A 260 -6.20 21.26 -6.35
C PHE A 260 -5.88 20.52 -5.05
N LYS A 261 -6.75 20.68 -4.05
CA LYS A 261 -6.85 19.76 -2.92
C LYS A 261 -7.79 18.63 -3.31
N ILE A 262 -7.28 17.41 -3.41
CA ILE A 262 -8.06 16.23 -3.79
C ILE A 262 -8.07 15.19 -2.67
N ALA A 263 -9.14 14.42 -2.59
CA ALA A 263 -9.20 13.22 -1.75
C ALA A 263 -8.33 12.12 -2.36
N ALA A 264 -7.42 11.58 -1.55
CA ALA A 264 -6.55 10.47 -1.93
C ALA A 264 -7.33 9.16 -2.03
N ILE A 265 -6.81 8.20 -2.79
CA ILE A 265 -7.36 6.85 -2.89
C ILE A 265 -6.26 5.86 -2.55
N HIS A 266 -6.32 5.37 -1.31
CA HIS A 266 -5.31 4.53 -0.68
C HIS A 266 -5.96 3.43 0.17
N VAL A 267 -6.88 2.66 -0.42
CA VAL A 267 -7.70 1.66 0.31
C VAL A 267 -6.86 0.43 0.65
N ASN A 268 -6.05 -0.04 -0.29
CA ASN A 268 -5.25 -1.26 -0.18
C ASN A 268 -3.73 -0.99 -0.14
N GLY A 269 -3.29 0.25 -0.34
CA GLY A 269 -1.88 0.66 -0.41
C GLY A 269 -1.61 1.63 -1.58
N SER A 270 -0.40 2.17 -1.70
CA SER A 270 -0.03 3.15 -2.74
C SER A 270 -0.17 2.63 -4.18
N GLY A 271 -0.32 1.31 -4.36
CA GLY A 271 -0.68 0.69 -5.64
C GLY A 271 -2.13 0.95 -6.10
N ASP A 272 -3.00 1.46 -5.23
CA ASP A 272 -4.31 1.95 -5.65
C ASP A 272 -4.17 3.31 -6.36
N THR A 273 -3.29 4.18 -5.85
CA THR A 273 -3.07 5.52 -6.42
C THR A 273 -2.55 5.45 -7.84
N ASP A 274 -1.48 4.66 -8.09
CA ASP A 274 -0.95 4.51 -9.44
C ASP A 274 -1.94 3.79 -10.36
N PHE A 275 -2.71 2.81 -9.84
CA PHE A 275 -3.77 2.16 -10.60
C PHE A 275 -4.82 3.17 -11.05
N VAL A 276 -5.33 4.01 -10.14
CA VAL A 276 -6.35 5.02 -10.46
C VAL A 276 -5.81 6.02 -11.48
N MET A 277 -4.62 6.58 -11.26
CA MET A 277 -4.04 7.55 -12.19
C MET A 277 -3.84 6.95 -13.59
N LEU A 278 -3.35 5.71 -13.68
CA LEU A 278 -3.07 5.05 -14.95
C LEU A 278 -4.30 4.47 -15.65
N ASN A 279 -5.41 4.24 -14.93
CA ASN A 279 -6.61 3.59 -15.50
C ASN A 279 -7.85 4.49 -15.51
N ALA A 280 -7.84 5.60 -14.77
CA ALA A 280 -8.98 6.48 -14.52
C ALA A 280 -10.24 5.71 -14.05
N VAL A 281 -10.03 4.76 -13.14
CA VAL A 281 -11.04 3.84 -12.62
C VAL A 281 -10.79 3.66 -11.11
N PRO A 282 -11.83 3.67 -10.26
CA PRO A 282 -11.68 3.37 -8.84
C PRO A 282 -11.05 1.98 -8.62
N PRO A 283 -10.19 1.82 -7.60
CA PRO A 283 -9.55 0.54 -7.33
C PRO A 283 -10.58 -0.46 -6.82
N SER A 284 -10.21 -1.74 -6.83
CA SER A 284 -10.98 -2.75 -6.14
C SER A 284 -11.09 -2.41 -4.66
N PRO A 285 -12.27 -2.51 -4.03
CA PRO A 285 -12.43 -2.24 -2.61
C PRO A 285 -11.82 -3.33 -1.73
N THR A 286 -11.22 -4.37 -2.33
CA THR A 286 -10.92 -5.63 -1.65
C THR A 286 -9.47 -6.05 -1.76
N VAL A 287 -8.76 -5.68 -2.83
CA VAL A 287 -7.38 -6.05 -3.12
C VAL A 287 -6.72 -5.00 -4.01
N ILE A 288 -5.39 -4.86 -3.93
CA ILE A 288 -4.64 -4.10 -4.94
C ILE A 288 -4.89 -4.73 -6.32
N ASN A 289 -5.41 -3.95 -7.28
CA ASN A 289 -5.82 -4.44 -8.60
C ASN A 289 -4.74 -5.23 -9.32
N TYR A 290 -3.47 -4.88 -9.13
CA TYR A 290 -2.34 -5.55 -9.78
C TYR A 290 -2.19 -7.03 -9.43
N LYS A 291 -2.75 -7.43 -8.29
CA LYS A 291 -2.77 -8.83 -7.83
C LYS A 291 -3.90 -9.65 -8.46
N ILE A 292 -4.82 -9.02 -9.18
CA ILE A 292 -5.87 -9.69 -9.94
C ILE A 292 -5.26 -10.04 -11.30
N LYS A 293 -4.93 -11.33 -11.52
CA LYS A 293 -4.13 -11.75 -12.68
C LYS A 293 -4.81 -11.45 -14.01
N ASP A 294 -6.12 -11.67 -14.06
CA ASP A 294 -6.93 -11.58 -15.28
C ASP A 294 -7.70 -10.24 -15.36
N TYR A 295 -7.22 -9.19 -14.69
CA TYR A 295 -7.84 -7.86 -14.80
C TYR A 295 -7.66 -7.30 -16.22
N PRO A 296 -8.74 -6.87 -16.91
CA PRO A 296 -8.65 -6.40 -18.29
C PRO A 296 -8.22 -4.93 -18.35
N TYR A 297 -6.91 -4.67 -18.37
CA TYR A 297 -6.33 -3.34 -18.63
C TYR A 297 -6.64 -2.88 -20.06
N ARG A 298 -7.36 -1.77 -20.19
CA ARG A 298 -7.75 -1.16 -21.47
C ARG A 298 -7.92 0.34 -21.28
N GLU A 299 -7.67 1.10 -22.34
CA GLU A 299 -7.79 2.57 -22.31
C GLU A 299 -6.94 3.19 -21.20
N THR A 300 -5.79 2.58 -20.89
CA THR A 300 -4.88 3.07 -19.86
C THR A 300 -4.18 4.34 -20.34
N LEU A 301 -3.66 5.14 -19.41
CA LEU A 301 -2.90 6.35 -19.73
C LEU A 301 -1.72 6.06 -20.65
N PRO A 302 -0.91 5.00 -20.43
CA PRO A 302 0.18 4.68 -21.35
C PRO A 302 -0.31 4.35 -22.76
N GLN A 303 -1.39 3.58 -22.89
CA GLN A 303 -2.00 3.26 -24.19
C GLN A 303 -2.51 4.52 -24.91
N LYS A 304 -3.20 5.42 -24.19
CA LYS A 304 -3.71 6.68 -24.75
C LYS A 304 -2.58 7.60 -25.16
N ALA A 305 -1.53 7.73 -24.34
CA ALA A 305 -0.36 8.53 -24.66
C ALA A 305 0.39 7.97 -25.89
N GLU A 306 0.56 6.65 -25.98
CA GLU A 306 1.13 6.00 -27.16
C GLU A 306 0.32 6.29 -28.43
N GLN A 307 -1.01 6.18 -28.37
CA GLN A 307 -1.90 6.56 -29.47
C GLN A 307 -1.77 8.04 -29.88
N ALA A 308 -1.46 8.92 -28.93
CA ALA A 308 -1.16 10.34 -29.15
C ALA A 308 0.29 10.61 -29.61
N GLY A 309 1.09 9.57 -29.82
CA GLY A 309 2.47 9.67 -30.33
C GLY A 309 3.53 9.93 -29.26
N TYR A 310 3.26 9.54 -28.00
CA TYR A 310 4.24 9.58 -26.91
C TYR A 310 4.88 8.21 -26.69
N ARG A 311 6.19 8.19 -26.47
CA ARG A 311 6.87 7.02 -25.90
C ARG A 311 6.69 7.06 -24.37
N THR A 312 6.23 5.97 -23.77
CA THR A 312 5.86 5.94 -22.35
C THR A 312 6.90 5.20 -21.51
N VAL A 313 7.39 5.84 -20.44
CA VAL A 313 8.44 5.28 -19.57
C VAL A 313 8.03 5.42 -18.10
N ALA A 314 8.04 4.32 -17.37
CA ALA A 314 7.82 4.33 -15.92
C ALA A 314 9.14 4.25 -15.16
N PHE A 315 9.23 4.94 -14.02
CA PHE A 315 10.39 4.95 -13.13
C PHE A 315 9.96 4.76 -11.68
N HIS A 316 10.59 3.81 -10.99
CA HIS A 316 10.42 3.66 -9.54
C HIS A 316 11.67 3.02 -8.92
N GLY A 317 12.15 3.59 -7.81
CA GLY A 317 13.38 3.13 -7.16
C GLY A 317 13.30 1.77 -6.47
N ASN A 318 12.09 1.20 -6.30
CA ASN A 318 11.87 -0.12 -5.69
C ASN A 318 11.77 -1.24 -6.75
N SER A 319 11.81 -2.49 -6.29
CA SER A 319 11.59 -3.68 -7.11
C SER A 319 10.27 -3.62 -7.87
N GLY A 320 10.33 -3.95 -9.16
CA GLY A 320 9.13 -4.06 -10.00
C GLY A 320 8.24 -5.24 -9.61
N HIS A 321 8.73 -6.17 -8.79
CA HIS A 321 7.91 -7.23 -8.23
C HIS A 321 6.95 -6.73 -7.16
N PHE A 322 7.28 -5.62 -6.49
CA PHE A 322 6.41 -5.06 -5.46
C PHE A 322 5.07 -4.64 -6.05
N PHE A 323 3.98 -5.15 -5.46
CA PHE A 323 2.63 -5.03 -6.00
C PHE A 323 2.45 -5.56 -7.43
N GLU A 324 3.30 -6.47 -7.94
CA GLU A 324 3.20 -6.98 -9.32
C GLU A 324 3.29 -5.88 -10.41
N ARG A 325 3.95 -4.75 -10.11
CA ARG A 325 4.04 -3.59 -11.02
C ARG A 325 4.68 -3.93 -12.35
N ARG A 326 5.77 -4.72 -12.38
CA ARG A 326 6.48 -5.10 -13.61
C ARG A 326 5.54 -5.77 -14.61
N ARG A 327 4.78 -6.78 -14.16
CA ARG A 327 3.83 -7.49 -15.01
C ARG A 327 2.71 -6.55 -15.48
N THR A 328 2.16 -5.76 -14.56
CA THR A 328 0.96 -4.97 -14.83
C THR A 328 1.25 -3.71 -15.64
N PHE A 329 2.39 -3.06 -15.43
CA PHE A 329 2.83 -1.90 -16.23
C PHE A 329 3.08 -2.32 -17.69
N ALA A 330 3.64 -3.53 -17.90
CA ALA A 330 3.74 -4.11 -19.23
C ALA A 330 2.35 -4.39 -19.85
N GLN A 331 1.40 -4.95 -19.09
CA GLN A 331 0.01 -5.15 -19.54
C GLN A 331 -0.73 -3.82 -19.84
N MET A 332 -0.39 -2.75 -19.12
CA MET A 332 -0.93 -1.41 -19.37
C MET A 332 -0.31 -0.70 -20.57
N GLY A 333 0.70 -1.28 -21.23
CA GLY A 333 1.28 -0.72 -22.45
C GLY A 333 2.37 0.34 -22.23
N PHE A 334 3.09 0.32 -21.10
CA PHE A 334 4.32 1.10 -21.00
C PHE A 334 5.37 0.57 -22.00
N ALA A 335 6.00 1.47 -22.77
CA ALA A 335 7.08 1.10 -23.68
C ALA A 335 8.35 0.67 -22.93
N SER A 336 8.58 1.22 -21.74
CA SER A 336 9.66 0.78 -20.84
C SER A 336 9.27 1.04 -19.37
N ALA A 337 9.74 0.18 -18.46
CA ALA A 337 9.57 0.40 -17.03
C ALA A 337 10.91 0.10 -16.34
N LEU A 338 11.48 1.12 -15.72
CA LEU A 338 12.75 1.04 -15.00
C LEU A 338 12.45 0.96 -13.52
N PHE A 339 12.66 -0.23 -12.97
CA PHE A 339 12.58 -0.50 -11.54
C PHE A 339 13.98 -0.69 -10.96
N LEU A 340 14.07 -1.02 -9.68
CA LEU A 340 15.32 -1.34 -8.99
C LEU A 340 16.20 -2.31 -9.78
N GLU A 341 15.62 -3.35 -10.39
CA GLU A 341 16.38 -4.37 -11.12
C GLU A 341 17.15 -3.76 -12.30
N GLU A 342 16.47 -3.07 -13.22
CA GLU A 342 17.13 -2.44 -14.39
C GLU A 342 18.12 -1.35 -13.94
N MET A 343 17.72 -0.53 -12.98
CA MET A 343 18.53 0.57 -12.51
C MET A 343 19.82 0.11 -11.81
N ARG A 344 19.76 -0.98 -11.03
CA ARG A 344 20.92 -1.56 -10.35
C ARG A 344 21.77 -2.41 -11.29
N ASP A 345 21.15 -3.35 -11.99
CA ASP A 345 21.87 -4.41 -12.70
C ASP A 345 22.37 -3.94 -14.07
N ASP A 346 21.57 -3.14 -14.79
CA ASP A 346 21.92 -2.69 -16.14
C ASP A 346 22.60 -1.31 -16.14
N LEU A 347 22.19 -0.42 -15.24
CA LEU A 347 22.69 0.97 -15.17
C LEU A 347 23.71 1.21 -14.05
N GLY A 348 23.91 0.25 -13.14
CA GLY A 348 24.89 0.37 -12.06
C GLY A 348 24.59 1.49 -11.05
N LEU A 349 23.32 1.88 -10.88
CA LEU A 349 22.94 2.96 -9.99
C LEU A 349 23.05 2.55 -8.52
N PRO A 350 23.43 3.49 -7.62
CA PRO A 350 23.63 3.19 -6.21
C PRO A 350 22.31 2.83 -5.55
N THR A 351 22.32 1.73 -4.80
CA THR A 351 21.18 1.27 -3.99
C THR A 351 21.37 1.66 -2.53
N SER A 352 20.26 1.95 -1.85
CA SER A 352 20.16 2.24 -0.42
C SER A 352 19.04 1.40 0.18
N LEU A 353 18.55 1.77 1.37
CA LEU A 353 17.69 0.96 2.23
C LEU A 353 16.46 0.36 1.51
N TRP A 354 15.65 1.18 0.85
CA TRP A 354 14.42 0.70 0.19
C TRP A 354 14.57 0.54 -1.32
N GLY A 355 15.77 0.71 -1.86
CA GLY A 355 16.03 0.75 -3.29
C GLY A 355 16.83 2.00 -3.67
N ILE A 356 16.44 2.69 -4.74
CA ILE A 356 17.17 3.85 -5.27
C ILE A 356 16.48 5.15 -4.84
N ARG A 357 17.28 6.11 -4.37
CA ARG A 357 16.82 7.40 -3.85
C ARG A 357 16.28 8.29 -4.97
N ASP A 358 15.31 9.15 -4.64
CA ASP A 358 14.55 9.91 -5.65
C ASP A 358 15.39 10.89 -6.46
N ASP A 359 16.45 11.47 -5.89
CA ASP A 359 17.39 12.32 -6.63
C ASP A 359 17.99 11.58 -7.84
N THR A 360 18.37 10.32 -7.64
CA THR A 360 18.96 9.47 -8.68
C THR A 360 17.91 9.08 -9.72
N VAL A 361 16.69 8.75 -9.29
CA VAL A 361 15.59 8.40 -10.21
C VAL A 361 15.15 9.62 -11.05
N LEU A 362 15.06 10.81 -10.45
CA LEU A 362 14.75 12.07 -11.13
C LEU A 362 15.84 12.44 -12.15
N GLN A 363 17.12 12.30 -11.78
CA GLN A 363 18.23 12.50 -12.72
C GLN A 363 18.20 11.52 -13.89
N LEU A 364 17.85 10.26 -13.64
CA LEU A 364 17.69 9.27 -14.71
C LEU A 364 16.54 9.63 -15.66
N SER A 365 15.40 10.04 -15.12
CA SER A 365 14.28 10.55 -15.93
C SER A 365 14.69 11.74 -16.79
N LEU A 366 15.40 12.71 -16.21
CA LEU A 366 15.91 13.87 -16.95
C LEU A 366 16.85 13.45 -18.08
N LYS A 367 17.76 12.51 -17.81
CA LYS A 367 18.67 11.97 -18.83
C LYS A 367 17.90 11.36 -20.00
N TYR A 368 16.85 10.58 -19.76
CA TYR A 368 16.02 10.01 -20.82
C TYR A 368 15.32 11.09 -21.67
N LEU A 369 14.80 12.15 -21.03
CA LEU A 369 14.19 13.28 -21.73
C LEU A 369 15.17 14.09 -22.57
N LEU A 370 16.45 14.16 -22.16
CA LEU A 370 17.48 14.91 -22.88
C LEU A 370 18.15 14.09 -24.00
N ASP A 371 18.25 12.76 -23.85
CA ASP A 371 18.92 11.88 -24.81
C ASP A 371 17.99 11.37 -25.93
N LYS A 372 16.69 11.66 -25.86
CA LYS A 372 15.71 11.27 -26.89
C LYS A 372 15.96 11.99 -28.22
N LYS A 373 15.35 11.47 -29.29
CA LYS A 373 15.38 12.16 -30.60
C LYS A 373 14.58 13.47 -30.54
N PRO A 374 14.98 14.54 -31.26
CA PRO A 374 14.31 15.83 -31.22
C PRO A 374 12.80 15.79 -31.49
N GLU A 375 12.36 14.89 -32.36
CA GLU A 375 10.95 14.70 -32.74
C GLU A 375 10.17 13.75 -31.81
N GLU A 376 10.84 13.03 -30.92
CA GLU A 376 10.19 12.10 -29.99
C GLU A 376 9.61 12.87 -28.80
N ARG A 377 8.34 12.62 -28.47
CA ARG A 377 7.71 13.09 -27.23
C ARG A 377 7.61 11.92 -26.26
N GLN A 378 7.88 12.17 -24.98
CA GLN A 378 7.87 11.15 -23.94
C GLN A 378 6.87 11.48 -22.84
N LEU A 379 6.20 10.44 -22.35
CA LEU A 379 5.43 10.50 -21.10
C LEU A 379 6.19 9.70 -20.05
N HIS A 380 6.66 10.39 -19.01
CA HIS A 380 7.31 9.76 -17.87
C HIS A 380 6.33 9.64 -16.70
N TYR A 381 6.25 8.45 -16.11
CA TYR A 381 5.49 8.21 -14.87
C TYR A 381 6.47 7.81 -13.77
N LEU A 382 6.66 8.70 -12.79
CA LEU A 382 7.57 8.50 -11.67
C LEU A 382 6.80 8.23 -10.38
N ILE A 383 7.25 7.25 -9.61
CA ILE A 383 6.78 6.98 -8.25
C ILE A 383 7.96 7.17 -7.30
N THR A 384 7.88 8.15 -6.41
CA THR A 384 8.94 8.44 -5.45
C THR A 384 8.94 7.45 -4.28
N LEU A 385 10.02 7.42 -3.49
CA LEU A 385 10.22 6.44 -2.41
C LEU A 385 10.95 6.96 -1.17
N THR A 386 11.75 8.03 -1.27
CA THR A 386 12.61 8.51 -0.17
C THR A 386 11.79 8.93 1.06
N SER A 387 10.58 9.43 0.84
CA SER A 387 9.63 9.83 1.88
C SER A 387 8.74 8.70 2.39
N HIS A 388 9.02 7.43 2.09
CA HIS A 388 8.26 6.30 2.62
C HIS A 388 8.50 6.12 4.13
N GLN A 389 7.43 5.83 4.88
CA GLN A 389 7.50 5.54 6.31
C GLN A 389 8.43 4.35 6.62
N PRO A 390 9.19 4.35 7.75
CA PRO A 390 9.19 5.33 8.84
C PRO A 390 10.11 6.56 8.61
N PHE A 391 10.30 6.95 7.34
CA PHE A 391 11.02 8.15 6.90
C PHE A 391 12.53 8.10 7.18
N ILE A 392 13.10 6.89 7.11
CA ILE A 392 14.53 6.65 7.41
C ILE A 392 15.36 6.33 6.16
N PHE A 393 14.79 6.48 4.97
CA PHE A 393 15.55 6.28 3.73
C PHE A 393 16.70 7.30 3.68
N LEU A 394 16.37 8.56 3.96
CA LEU A 394 17.32 9.66 3.84
C LEU A 394 18.49 9.51 4.81
N GLU A 395 19.71 9.58 4.28
CA GLU A 395 20.93 9.53 5.08
C GLU A 395 21.04 10.75 6.02
N PRO A 396 21.60 10.61 7.24
CA PRO A 396 21.66 11.69 8.22
C PRO A 396 22.31 12.99 7.73
N GLU A 397 23.27 12.90 6.81
CA GLU A 397 23.97 14.04 6.22
C GLU A 397 23.08 14.87 5.27
N LEU A 398 22.00 14.27 4.77
CA LEU A 398 21.03 14.91 3.90
C LEU A 398 19.81 15.45 4.66
N GLU A 399 19.69 15.19 5.96
CA GLU A 399 18.64 15.73 6.85
C GLU A 399 18.85 17.24 7.14
N LEU A 400 18.59 18.12 6.18
CA LEU A 400 18.91 19.56 6.29
C LEU A 400 17.85 20.43 6.98
N PHE A 401 16.66 19.88 7.28
CA PHE A 401 15.55 20.66 7.84
C PHE A 401 15.59 20.67 9.37
N LEU A 402 15.55 19.48 9.98
CA LEU A 402 15.58 19.22 11.42
C LEU A 402 16.62 18.12 11.77
N PRO A 403 17.92 18.28 11.43
CA PRO A 403 18.94 17.23 11.57
C PRO A 403 19.09 16.66 12.99
N GLN A 404 18.81 17.50 14.00
CA GLN A 404 19.01 17.18 15.42
C GLN A 404 17.82 16.43 16.04
N ARG A 405 16.69 16.33 15.35
CA ARG A 405 15.48 15.67 15.85
C ARG A 405 15.28 14.34 15.14
N LYS A 406 15.09 13.27 15.92
CA LYS A 406 15.00 11.90 15.41
C LYS A 406 13.60 11.27 15.57
N ASP A 407 12.61 12.05 16.00
CA ASP A 407 11.21 11.64 16.00
C ASP A 407 10.66 11.47 14.57
N VAL A 408 9.62 10.65 14.43
CA VAL A 408 9.03 10.28 13.12
C VAL A 408 8.58 11.50 12.32
N GLN A 409 7.98 12.51 12.99
CA GLN A 409 7.57 13.75 12.35
C GLN A 409 8.76 14.52 11.77
N SER A 410 9.87 14.62 12.51
CA SER A 410 11.06 15.33 12.05
C SER A 410 11.73 14.62 10.87
N ARG A 411 11.76 13.28 10.89
CA ARG A 411 12.25 12.46 9.77
C ARG A 411 11.41 12.66 8.51
N TYR A 412 10.08 12.71 8.66
CA TYR A 412 9.17 13.03 7.57
C TYR A 412 9.44 14.42 6.98
N PHE A 413 9.56 15.45 7.82
CA PHE A 413 9.85 16.81 7.35
C PHE A 413 11.22 16.92 6.67
N ASN A 414 12.24 16.21 7.17
CA ASN A 414 13.54 16.12 6.48
C ASN A 414 13.41 15.47 5.10
N SER A 415 12.68 14.36 4.99
CA SER A 415 12.48 13.64 3.73
C SER A 415 11.72 14.49 2.71
N MET A 416 10.65 15.19 3.14
CA MET A 416 9.90 16.10 2.28
C MET A 416 10.69 17.33 1.88
N HIS A 417 11.51 17.88 2.77
CA HIS A 417 12.39 19.00 2.44
C HIS A 417 13.48 18.62 1.43
N PHE A 418 14.05 17.42 1.58
CA PHE A 418 14.97 16.86 0.60
C PHE A 418 14.29 16.71 -0.76
N LEU A 419 13.14 16.01 -0.82
CA LEU A 419 12.44 15.77 -2.07
C LEU A 419 11.99 17.07 -2.76
N ASP A 420 11.53 18.06 -1.99
CA ASP A 420 11.18 19.40 -2.52
C ASP A 420 12.35 20.07 -3.25
N ARG A 421 13.58 19.96 -2.72
CA ARG A 421 14.79 20.48 -3.36
C ARG A 421 15.14 19.70 -4.64
N GLU A 422 15.02 18.39 -4.62
CA GLU A 422 15.33 17.56 -5.79
C GLU A 422 14.29 17.75 -6.90
N LEU A 423 13.01 17.97 -6.55
CA LEU A 423 11.97 18.39 -7.49
C LEU A 423 12.27 19.76 -8.09
N GLU A 424 12.75 20.73 -7.29
CA GLU A 424 13.16 22.04 -7.80
C GLU A 424 14.28 21.91 -8.85
N ALA A 425 15.33 21.13 -8.54
CA ALA A 425 16.43 20.90 -9.45
C ALA A 425 15.97 20.19 -10.74
N TYR A 426 15.12 19.17 -10.60
CA TYR A 426 14.58 18.41 -11.74
C TYR A 426 13.71 19.28 -12.65
N ILE A 427 12.70 19.97 -12.09
CA ILE A 427 11.73 20.74 -12.87
C ILE A 427 12.40 21.94 -13.56
N ASN A 428 13.36 22.60 -12.90
CA ASN A 428 14.11 23.70 -13.51
C ASN A 428 15.01 23.24 -14.69
N ALA A 429 15.35 21.96 -14.76
CA ALA A 429 16.17 21.39 -15.82
C ALA A 429 15.35 20.78 -16.97
N LEU A 430 14.03 20.69 -16.83
CA LEU A 430 13.16 20.12 -17.86
C LEU A 430 13.13 20.99 -19.13
N PRO A 431 12.98 20.37 -20.32
CA PRO A 431 12.76 21.10 -21.56
C PRO A 431 11.53 22.02 -21.50
N ALA A 432 11.56 23.13 -22.24
CA ALA A 432 10.43 24.04 -22.35
C ALA A 432 9.16 23.33 -22.86
N ASN A 433 7.99 23.80 -22.42
CA ASN A 433 6.68 23.21 -22.72
C ASN A 433 6.46 21.79 -22.17
N THR A 434 7.32 21.30 -21.28
CA THR A 434 7.06 20.05 -20.55
C THR A 434 5.92 20.28 -19.56
N VAL A 435 4.86 19.49 -19.66
CA VAL A 435 3.76 19.49 -18.68
C VAL A 435 4.14 18.55 -17.53
N VAL A 436 4.10 19.06 -16.31
CA VAL A 436 4.43 18.32 -15.09
C VAL A 436 3.20 18.24 -14.19
N VAL A 437 2.78 17.01 -13.88
CA VAL A 437 1.72 16.71 -12.92
C VAL A 437 2.37 16.15 -11.67
N ILE A 438 2.18 16.80 -10.52
CA ILE A 438 2.70 16.34 -9.23
C ILE A 438 1.51 16.09 -8.32
N PHE A 439 1.41 14.89 -7.76
CA PHE A 439 0.32 14.55 -6.86
C PHE A 439 0.77 13.65 -5.73
N GLY A 440 0.17 13.80 -4.56
CA GLY A 440 0.39 12.87 -3.46
C GLY A 440 -0.42 11.60 -3.61
N ASP A 441 0.09 10.49 -3.09
CA ASP A 441 -0.62 9.21 -3.08
C ASP A 441 -1.52 9.02 -1.87
N HIS A 442 -1.06 9.43 -0.69
CA HIS A 442 -1.78 9.38 0.59
C HIS A 442 -1.19 10.35 1.63
N ARG A 443 -1.82 10.44 2.80
CA ARG A 443 -1.29 11.23 3.93
C ARG A 443 -0.13 10.51 4.62
N ALA A 444 0.78 11.26 5.23
CA ALA A 444 1.96 10.70 5.91
C ALA A 444 1.70 10.08 7.30
N MET A 445 0.46 10.13 7.80
CA MET A 445 0.08 9.64 9.14
C MET A 445 0.89 10.25 10.30
N VAL A 446 1.50 11.42 10.09
CA VAL A 446 2.18 12.20 11.13
C VAL A 446 1.25 13.28 11.70
N GLU A 447 1.40 13.55 13.00
CA GLU A 447 0.70 14.66 13.65
C GLU A 447 1.31 16.00 13.22
N TYR A 448 0.48 17.03 13.10
CA TYR A 448 0.90 18.42 12.85
C TYR A 448 0.54 19.27 14.07
N ALA A 449 1.43 20.17 14.49
CA ALA A 449 1.28 20.94 15.72
C ALA A 449 0.16 22.02 15.70
N SER A 450 -0.54 22.21 14.57
CA SER A 450 -1.57 23.23 14.44
C SER A 450 -2.71 22.80 13.51
N GLU A 451 -3.91 23.22 13.90
CA GLU A 451 -5.26 23.00 13.36
C GLU A 451 -5.42 23.40 11.87
N VAL A 452 -4.74 22.72 10.95
CA VAL A 452 -5.33 22.56 9.61
C VAL A 452 -6.36 21.46 9.76
N ASP A 453 -7.55 21.84 10.25
CA ASP A 453 -8.74 21.00 10.28
C ASP A 453 -8.94 20.38 8.90
N ASP A 454 -8.70 19.07 8.80
CA ASP A 454 -8.90 18.30 7.57
C ASP A 454 -10.38 17.92 7.37
N GLY A 455 -11.29 18.43 8.19
CA GLY A 455 -12.67 17.97 8.20
C GLY A 455 -12.79 16.68 9.00
N ASP A 456 -13.74 15.81 8.65
CA ASP A 456 -14.29 14.73 9.51
C ASP A 456 -13.31 13.66 10.07
N GLY A 457 -12.00 13.79 9.83
CA GLY A 457 -10.93 12.88 10.26
C GLY A 457 -10.92 11.54 9.53
N ARG A 458 -11.78 11.32 8.52
CA ARG A 458 -11.93 10.04 7.80
C ARG A 458 -11.32 10.03 6.41
N ARG A 459 -11.16 11.19 5.77
CA ARG A 459 -10.61 11.31 4.40
C ARG A 459 -9.20 11.88 4.42
N GLU A 460 -8.35 11.33 3.55
CA GLU A 460 -6.99 11.80 3.34
C GLU A 460 -6.97 12.79 2.18
N TYR A 461 -6.27 13.91 2.34
CA TYR A 461 -6.18 14.93 1.30
C TYR A 461 -4.73 15.13 0.87
N VAL A 462 -4.56 15.22 -0.45
CA VAL A 462 -3.27 15.35 -1.12
C VAL A 462 -3.35 16.48 -2.15
N PRO A 463 -2.24 17.15 -2.47
CA PRO A 463 -2.23 18.14 -3.54
C PRO A 463 -2.20 17.45 -4.90
N LEU A 464 -2.78 18.12 -5.89
CA LEU A 464 -2.56 17.91 -7.32
C LEU A 464 -2.10 19.25 -7.91
N LEU A 465 -0.88 19.29 -8.43
CA LEU A 465 -0.28 20.43 -9.10
C LEU A 465 -0.08 20.12 -10.57
N ILE A 466 -0.52 21.01 -11.46
CA ILE A 466 -0.31 20.90 -12.91
C ILE A 466 0.43 22.14 -13.38
N HIS A 467 1.67 21.94 -13.80
CA HIS A 467 2.60 22.98 -14.23
C HIS A 467 3.01 22.76 -15.69
N CYS A 468 3.39 23.82 -16.39
CA CYS A 468 3.99 23.75 -17.72
C CYS A 468 5.24 24.62 -17.73
N VAL A 469 6.38 24.06 -18.12
CA VAL A 469 7.66 24.78 -18.10
C VAL A 469 7.61 25.95 -19.08
N GLY A 470 7.72 27.17 -18.55
CA GLY A 470 7.64 28.42 -19.30
C GLY A 470 6.25 29.06 -19.36
N GLU A 471 5.22 28.43 -18.76
CA GLU A 471 3.85 28.96 -18.74
C GLU A 471 3.27 28.98 -17.32
N ARG A 472 2.51 30.03 -17.01
CA ARG A 472 1.76 30.16 -15.75
C ARG A 472 0.35 29.58 -15.89
N LEU A 473 0.20 28.27 -15.74
CA LEU A 473 -1.11 27.61 -15.80
C LEU A 473 -2.06 28.05 -14.67
N ALA A 474 -1.53 28.59 -13.57
CA ALA A 474 -2.31 29.26 -12.52
C ALA A 474 -3.31 30.28 -13.09
N ASP A 475 -2.90 31.03 -14.10
CA ASP A 475 -3.70 32.11 -14.68
C ASP A 475 -4.80 31.57 -15.62
N ARG A 476 -4.76 30.27 -15.97
CA ARG A 476 -5.72 29.56 -16.84
C ARG A 476 -6.67 28.64 -16.08
N GLN A 477 -6.44 28.40 -14.78
CA GLN A 477 -7.30 27.57 -13.95
C GLN A 477 -8.64 28.26 -13.70
N ALA A 478 -9.70 27.77 -14.33
CA ALA A 478 -11.05 28.33 -14.21
C ALA A 478 -11.59 28.23 -12.78
N SER A 479 -11.26 27.14 -12.08
CA SER A 479 -11.70 26.88 -10.71
C SER A 479 -10.86 27.56 -9.62
N ARG A 480 -9.83 28.36 -9.95
CA ARG A 480 -8.83 28.82 -8.98
C ARG A 480 -9.44 29.53 -7.76
N THR A 481 -10.51 30.28 -7.97
CA THR A 481 -11.24 31.01 -6.92
C THR A 481 -12.51 30.29 -6.45
N LEU A 482 -12.81 29.13 -7.02
CA LEU A 482 -13.98 28.33 -6.67
C LEU A 482 -13.64 27.36 -5.51
N PRO A 483 -14.62 27.06 -4.62
CA PRO A 483 -14.40 26.12 -3.51
C PRO A 483 -13.91 24.74 -3.97
N VAL A 484 -14.35 24.26 -5.14
CA VAL A 484 -14.00 22.94 -5.69
C VAL A 484 -12.50 22.68 -5.79
N ALA A 485 -11.69 23.72 -6.00
CA ALA A 485 -10.23 23.58 -6.08
C ALA A 485 -9.58 23.33 -4.71
N GLN A 486 -10.25 23.67 -3.60
CA GLN A 486 -9.64 23.70 -2.26
C GLN A 486 -10.45 22.95 -1.19
N SER A 487 -11.68 22.54 -1.50
CA SER A 487 -12.60 21.88 -0.56
C SER A 487 -12.22 20.44 -0.26
N GLY A 488 -11.48 19.78 -1.16
CA GLY A 488 -11.26 18.33 -1.08
C GLY A 488 -12.45 17.50 -1.56
N GLU A 489 -13.44 18.13 -2.22
CA GLU A 489 -14.56 17.39 -2.79
C GLU A 489 -14.13 16.55 -3.99
N LEU A 490 -13.23 17.07 -4.83
CA LEU A 490 -12.58 16.33 -5.92
C LEU A 490 -11.77 15.17 -5.35
N ASP A 491 -11.67 14.09 -6.11
CA ASP A 491 -10.84 12.93 -5.76
C ASP A 491 -9.82 12.61 -6.86
N LEU A 492 -8.97 11.61 -6.58
CA LEU A 492 -7.97 11.13 -7.51
C LEU A 492 -8.56 10.60 -8.83
N ILE A 493 -9.82 10.12 -8.85
CA ILE A 493 -10.45 9.67 -10.08
C ILE A 493 -10.78 10.86 -10.98
N ASP A 494 -11.29 11.96 -10.43
CA ASP A 494 -11.50 13.19 -11.20
C ASP A 494 -10.18 13.71 -11.80
N ALA A 495 -9.11 13.66 -11.02
CA ALA A 495 -7.76 14.02 -11.49
C ALA A 495 -7.29 13.11 -12.63
N ALA A 496 -7.44 11.79 -12.47
CA ALA A 496 -7.04 10.82 -13.47
C ALA A 496 -7.83 10.98 -14.77
N LYS A 497 -9.16 11.14 -14.70
CA LYS A 497 -10.01 11.38 -15.87
C LYS A 497 -9.58 12.63 -16.64
N TYR A 498 -9.33 13.72 -15.92
CA TYR A 498 -8.87 14.96 -16.52
C TYR A 498 -7.53 14.81 -17.24
N VAL A 499 -6.56 14.12 -16.65
CA VAL A 499 -5.26 13.85 -17.30
C VAL A 499 -5.41 12.95 -18.53
N HIS A 500 -6.25 11.91 -18.46
CA HIS A 500 -6.53 11.03 -19.61
C HIS A 500 -7.19 11.77 -20.77
N TRP A 501 -8.01 12.78 -20.47
CA TRP A 501 -8.71 13.56 -21.48
C TRP A 501 -7.76 14.33 -22.39
N TRP A 502 -6.59 14.76 -21.90
CA TRP A 502 -5.58 15.47 -22.70
C TRP A 502 -5.06 14.66 -23.90
N PHE A 503 -5.15 13.33 -23.82
CA PHE A 503 -4.70 12.40 -24.86
C PHE A 503 -5.86 11.86 -25.72
N SER A 504 -7.08 12.33 -25.48
CA SER A 504 -8.26 11.90 -26.23
C SER A 504 -8.48 12.78 -27.47
N ARG A 505 -8.96 12.19 -28.57
CA ARG A 505 -9.19 12.89 -29.86
C ARG A 505 -10.16 14.09 -29.75
N ASP A 506 -11.02 14.11 -28.74
CA ASP A 506 -11.95 15.23 -28.50
C ASP A 506 -11.27 16.47 -27.89
N GLY A 507 -10.02 16.34 -27.42
CA GLY A 507 -9.19 17.47 -26.95
C GLY A 507 -8.55 18.27 -28.08
N ASP A 508 -8.50 17.71 -29.29
CA ASP A 508 -8.17 18.46 -30.50
C ASP A 508 -9.40 19.29 -30.88
N GLY A 509 -9.37 20.57 -30.53
CA GLY A 509 -10.37 21.59 -30.91
C GLY A 509 -10.42 21.82 -32.42
N ASN A 510 -10.77 20.78 -33.20
CA ASN A 510 -11.00 20.88 -34.62
C ASN A 510 -12.43 21.37 -34.87
N ASN A 511 -12.62 22.68 -34.70
CA ASN A 511 -13.63 23.45 -35.43
C ASN A 511 -13.30 23.38 -36.94
N SER A 512 -13.39 22.19 -37.54
CA SER A 512 -13.56 22.05 -38.97
C SER A 512 -15.02 22.36 -39.26
N VAL A 513 -15.25 23.65 -39.48
CA VAL A 513 -16.43 24.18 -40.16
C VAL A 513 -16.73 23.25 -41.33
N GLY A 514 -17.85 22.55 -41.25
CA GLY A 514 -18.46 21.86 -42.38
C GLY A 514 -18.73 22.89 -43.47
N ARG A 515 -17.75 23.07 -44.36
CA ARG A 515 -18.02 23.59 -45.69
C ARG A 515 -18.68 22.44 -46.45
N GLY A 516 -19.96 22.63 -46.74
CA GLY A 516 -20.59 22.01 -47.91
C GLY A 516 -19.74 22.30 -49.17
N GLU A 517 -19.91 21.62 -50.27
CA GLU A 517 -21.11 21.15 -51.00
C GLU A 517 -20.53 20.27 -52.16
N PRO A 518 -21.32 19.78 -53.15
CA PRO A 518 -22.77 19.69 -53.27
C PRO A 518 -23.32 18.25 -53.33
#